data_AF-A0A941XT92-F1
#
_entry.id   AF-A0A941XT92-F1
#
_cell.length_a   1.000
_cell.length_b   1.000
_cell.length_c   1.000
_cell.angle_alpha   90.00
_cell.angle_beta   90.00
_cell.angle_gamma   90.00
#
_symmetry.space_group_name_H-M   'P 1'
#
loop_
_entity.id
_entity.type
_entity.pdbx_description
1 polymer ?
#
loop_
_entity_poly.entity_id
_entity_poly.type
_entity_poly.pdbx_seq_one_letter_code
_entity_poly.pdbx_strand_id
1 'polypeptide(L)'
;MIKEMEELGIGRPSTYATTMSVLKEREYISVDKKNLVPTEQGMTTSKVLNEYFHQIFNVKYTANMETILDKISKGEYDYKKELHDFYNEFLPIYENAWKNMEKLQPVLTDELCPLCGSPLAVRKSKYGEFLACSNYPTCKYIKPAENPNDNVDTGIICPKCGDGHIIQKVAKTGRNKGNLFYACSNYPKCRNIYA
;
A
#
# COMPACT_ATOMS: atom_id res chain seq x y z
N MET A 1 22.56 3.03 -8.20
CA MET A 1 21.96 2.18 -7.14
C MET A 1 22.71 0.87 -6.92
N ILE A 2 22.61 -0.20 -7.73
CA ILE A 2 23.29 -1.48 -7.37
C ILE A 2 24.80 -1.30 -7.15
N LYS A 3 25.48 -0.65 -8.10
CA LYS A 3 26.91 -0.31 -7.99
C LYS A 3 27.23 0.46 -6.70
N GLU A 4 26.37 1.38 -6.31
CA GLU A 4 26.53 2.23 -5.13
C GLU A 4 26.27 1.45 -3.83
N MET A 5 25.28 0.56 -3.81
CA MET A 5 25.06 -0.36 -2.69
C MET A 5 26.28 -1.26 -2.47
N GLU A 6 26.86 -1.79 -3.54
CA GLU A 6 28.07 -2.60 -3.50
C GLU A 6 29.28 -1.79 -2.99
N GLU A 7 29.49 -0.57 -3.49
CA GLU A 7 30.55 0.33 -3.03
C GLU A 7 30.40 0.70 -1.54
N LEU A 8 29.17 0.85 -1.05
CA LEU A 8 28.87 1.13 0.36
C LEU A 8 28.83 -0.13 1.24
N GLY A 9 28.98 -1.33 0.67
CA GLY A 9 28.91 -2.60 1.40
C GLY A 9 27.50 -2.98 1.88
N ILE A 10 26.45 -2.37 1.33
CA ILE A 10 25.05 -2.64 1.68
C ILE A 10 24.51 -3.76 0.80
N GLY A 11 24.04 -4.85 1.41
CA GLY A 11 23.47 -5.99 0.70
C GLY A 11 24.53 -6.90 0.08
N ARG A 12 24.06 -7.89 -0.69
CA ARG A 12 24.86 -8.95 -1.32
C ARG A 12 24.32 -9.25 -2.72
N PRO A 13 25.08 -9.94 -3.60
CA PRO A 13 24.58 -10.36 -4.92
C PRO A 13 23.23 -11.08 -4.88
N SER A 14 22.96 -11.81 -3.79
CA SER A 14 21.69 -12.50 -3.55
C SER A 14 20.52 -11.58 -3.19
N THR A 15 20.76 -10.34 -2.75
CA THR A 15 19.72 -9.43 -2.25
C THR A 15 19.47 -8.22 -3.14
N TYR A 16 20.40 -7.81 -4.01
CA TYR A 16 20.24 -6.59 -4.84
C TYR A 16 18.95 -6.57 -5.67
N ALA A 17 18.66 -7.63 -6.41
CA ALA A 17 17.47 -7.72 -7.25
C ALA A 17 16.18 -7.73 -6.40
N THR A 18 16.21 -8.43 -5.27
CA THR A 18 15.10 -8.52 -4.33
C THR A 18 14.80 -7.16 -3.69
N THR A 19 15.83 -6.45 -3.22
CA THR A 19 15.69 -5.09 -2.64
C THR A 19 15.04 -4.14 -3.63
N MET A 20 15.50 -4.13 -4.89
CA MET A 20 14.91 -3.31 -5.95
C MET A 20 13.44 -3.65 -6.18
N SER A 21 13.13 -4.95 -6.24
CA SER A 21 11.78 -5.45 -6.49
C SER A 21 10.82 -5.05 -5.37
N VAL A 22 11.25 -5.18 -4.11
CA VAL A 22 10.45 -4.80 -2.93
C VAL A 22 10.22 -3.29 -2.87
N LEU A 23 11.24 -2.47 -3.15
CA LEU A 23 11.07 -1.01 -3.16
C LEU A 23 10.05 -0.56 -4.21
N LYS A 24 10.05 -1.21 -5.38
CA LYS A 24 9.09 -0.94 -6.45
C LYS A 24 7.69 -1.47 -6.12
N GLU A 25 7.58 -2.70 -5.64
CA GLU A 25 6.30 -3.34 -5.30
C GLU A 25 5.57 -2.59 -4.17
N ARG A 26 6.32 -2.05 -3.21
CA ARG A 26 5.78 -1.23 -2.11
C ARG A 26 5.63 0.25 -2.45
N GLU A 27 5.84 0.62 -3.71
CA GLU A 27 5.67 1.99 -4.22
C GLU A 27 6.52 3.03 -3.48
N TYR A 28 7.69 2.66 -2.95
CA TYR A 28 8.64 3.63 -2.39
C TYR A 28 9.45 4.33 -3.48
N ILE A 29 9.63 3.67 -4.63
CA ILE A 29 10.31 4.21 -5.81
C ILE A 29 9.47 3.94 -7.06
N SER A 30 9.61 4.82 -8.03
CA SER A 30 9.09 4.69 -9.39
C SER A 30 10.24 4.72 -10.40
N VAL A 31 9.96 4.35 -11.66
CA VAL A 31 10.94 4.41 -12.74
C VAL A 31 10.49 5.43 -13.77
N ASP A 32 11.25 6.52 -13.92
CA ASP A 32 11.06 7.51 -14.98
C ASP A 32 12.30 7.57 -15.87
N LYS A 33 12.13 7.40 -17.18
CA LYS A 33 13.25 7.41 -18.17
C LYS A 33 14.47 6.58 -17.74
N LYS A 34 14.23 5.38 -17.19
CA LYS A 34 15.24 4.44 -16.62
C LYS A 34 15.92 4.92 -15.33
N ASN A 35 15.54 6.06 -14.77
CA ASN A 35 16.00 6.54 -13.48
C ASN A 35 15.03 6.12 -12.38
N LEU A 36 15.56 5.82 -11.21
CA LEU A 36 14.76 5.58 -10.01
C LEU A 36 14.41 6.92 -9.39
N VAL A 37 13.11 7.15 -9.18
CA VAL A 37 12.60 8.39 -8.60
C VAL A 37 11.83 8.03 -7.32
N PRO A 38 12.18 8.61 -6.16
CA PRO A 38 11.45 8.36 -4.92
C PRO A 38 10.02 8.88 -5.03
N THR A 39 9.06 8.10 -4.54
CA THR A 39 7.67 8.55 -4.43
C THR A 39 7.50 9.43 -3.19
N GLU A 40 6.34 10.10 -3.07
CA GLU A 40 5.98 10.82 -1.85
C GLU A 40 5.99 9.91 -0.61
N GLN A 41 5.50 8.68 -0.74
CA GLN A 41 5.55 7.67 0.31
C GLN A 41 7.00 7.29 0.63
N GLY A 42 7.84 7.05 -0.38
CA GLY A 42 9.26 6.76 -0.19
C GLY A 42 9.99 7.86 0.57
N MET A 43 9.78 9.12 0.18
CA MET A 43 10.33 10.28 0.87
C MET A 43 9.84 10.38 2.32
N THR A 44 8.54 10.23 2.53
CA THR A 44 7.93 10.33 3.88
C THR A 44 8.45 9.23 4.79
N THR A 45 8.46 7.97 4.32
CA THR A 45 8.99 6.84 5.08
C THR A 45 10.47 7.01 5.37
N SER A 46 11.28 7.43 4.39
CA SER A 46 12.71 7.67 4.59
C SER A 46 12.96 8.77 5.63
N LYS A 47 12.20 9.87 5.59
CA LYS A 47 12.29 10.96 6.57
C LYS A 47 12.02 10.45 7.99
N VAL A 48 10.92 9.72 8.19
CA VAL A 48 10.53 9.18 9.50
C VAL A 48 11.55 8.17 10.02
N LEU A 49 12.04 7.27 9.16
CA LEU A 49 13.06 6.30 9.54
C LEU A 49 14.37 6.99 9.96
N ASN A 50 14.77 8.04 9.24
CA ASN A 50 15.95 8.82 9.60
C ASN A 50 15.76 9.58 10.92
N GLU A 51 14.60 10.17 11.16
CA GLU A 51 14.31 10.91 12.38
C GLU A 51 14.38 10.02 13.63
N TYR A 52 13.69 8.87 13.60
CA TYR A 52 13.54 8.03 14.80
C TYR A 52 14.55 6.90 14.90
N PHE A 53 15.08 6.40 13.78
CA PHE A 53 15.88 5.18 13.76
C PHE A 53 17.26 5.32 13.09
N HIS A 54 17.78 6.55 12.88
CA HIS A 54 19.11 6.77 12.28
C HIS A 54 20.25 6.00 12.95
N GLN A 55 20.15 5.69 14.24
CA GLN A 55 21.18 4.97 14.98
C GLN A 55 21.43 3.56 14.43
N ILE A 56 20.37 2.92 13.90
CA ILE A 56 20.40 1.51 13.45
C ILE A 56 20.03 1.33 11.97
N PHE A 57 19.44 2.32 11.29
CA PHE A 57 19.15 2.27 9.85
C PHE A 57 19.95 3.32 9.07
N ASN A 58 21.26 3.34 9.29
CA ASN A 58 22.20 4.11 8.47
C ASN A 58 23.11 3.17 7.66
N VAL A 59 23.70 3.71 6.60
CA VAL A 59 24.61 2.99 5.68
C VAL A 59 25.69 2.19 6.41
N LYS A 60 26.35 2.81 7.40
CA LYS A 60 27.45 2.18 8.14
C LYS A 60 26.96 0.99 8.97
N TYR A 61 25.83 1.14 9.66
CA TYR A 61 25.21 0.06 10.42
C TYR A 61 24.83 -1.10 9.51
N THR A 62 24.14 -0.82 8.39
CA THR A 62 23.71 -1.85 7.46
C THR A 62 24.88 -2.62 6.85
N ALA A 63 25.95 -1.93 6.44
CA ALA A 63 27.16 -2.59 5.94
C ALA A 63 27.86 -3.45 7.00
N ASN A 64 27.90 -2.97 8.25
CA ASN A 64 28.45 -3.75 9.36
C ASN A 64 27.62 -5.01 9.66
N MET A 65 26.29 -4.91 9.61
CA MET A 65 25.39 -6.05 9.81
C MET A 65 25.68 -7.16 8.79
N GLU A 66 25.85 -6.82 7.53
CA GLU A 66 26.21 -7.80 6.50
C GLU A 66 27.56 -8.49 6.81
N THR A 67 28.53 -7.75 7.34
CA THR A 67 29.82 -8.30 7.78
C THR A 67 29.65 -9.25 8.97
N ILE A 68 28.75 -8.94 9.91
CA ILE A 68 28.44 -9.81 11.05
C ILE A 68 27.75 -11.10 10.57
N LEU A 69 26.81 -10.99 9.64
CA LEU A 69 26.14 -12.15 9.05
C LEU A 69 27.13 -13.08 8.33
N ASP A 70 28.12 -12.52 7.63
CA ASP A 70 29.20 -13.32 7.02
C ASP A 70 30.04 -14.05 8.07
N LYS A 71 30.36 -13.40 9.21
CA LYS A 71 31.10 -14.03 10.32
C LYS A 71 30.28 -15.16 10.96
N ILE A 72 28.98 -14.94 11.17
CA ILE A 72 28.06 -15.98 11.65
C ILE A 72 28.07 -17.17 10.70
N SER A 73 27.99 -16.93 9.38
CA SER A 73 28.02 -17.99 8.36
C SER A 73 29.33 -18.80 8.38
N LYS A 74 30.44 -18.20 8.82
CA LYS A 74 31.75 -18.87 8.97
C LYS A 74 31.94 -19.53 10.33
N GLY A 75 30.99 -19.37 11.26
CA GLY A 75 31.11 -19.83 12.64
C GLY A 75 32.05 -18.97 13.51
N GLU A 76 32.40 -17.78 13.06
CA GLU A 76 33.30 -16.84 13.76
C GLU A 76 32.55 -15.95 14.77
N TYR A 77 31.21 -15.99 14.76
CA TYR A 77 30.35 -15.19 15.63
C TYR A 77 29.05 -15.92 15.98
N ASP A 78 28.55 -15.73 17.20
CA ASP A 78 27.31 -16.36 17.66
C ASP A 78 26.09 -15.51 17.26
N TYR A 79 25.19 -16.09 16.46
CA TYR A 79 23.96 -15.43 16.04
C TYR A 79 23.03 -15.12 17.22
N LYS A 80 23.03 -15.92 18.29
CA LYS A 80 22.18 -15.66 19.45
C LYS A 80 22.60 -14.39 20.17
N LYS A 81 23.92 -14.21 20.31
CA LYS A 81 24.49 -12.98 20.85
C LYS A 81 24.14 -11.79 19.96
N GLU A 82 24.28 -11.92 18.63
CA GLU A 82 23.91 -10.84 17.71
C GLU A 82 22.44 -10.43 17.84
N LEU A 83 21.53 -11.41 17.87
CA LEU A 83 20.11 -11.12 18.05
C LEU A 83 19.85 -10.42 19.38
N HIS A 84 20.48 -10.88 20.47
CA HIS A 84 20.32 -10.26 21.77
C HIS A 84 20.80 -8.81 21.76
N ASP A 85 21.99 -8.55 21.20
CA ASP A 85 22.58 -7.22 21.09
C ASP A 85 21.70 -6.29 20.23
N PHE A 86 21.23 -6.77 19.07
CA PHE A 86 20.29 -6.04 18.22
C PHE A 86 19.02 -5.63 18.97
N TYR A 87 18.37 -6.55 19.69
CA TYR A 87 17.13 -6.23 20.38
C TYR A 87 17.34 -5.27 21.56
N ASN A 88 18.48 -5.36 22.25
CA ASN A 88 18.82 -4.42 23.32
C ASN A 88 19.00 -2.98 22.79
N GLU A 89 19.53 -2.81 21.58
CA GLU A 89 19.63 -1.50 20.91
C GLU A 89 18.31 -1.06 20.27
N PHE A 90 17.59 -1.99 19.63
CA PHE A 90 16.38 -1.70 18.87
C PHE A 90 15.19 -1.32 19.76
N LEU A 91 14.96 -2.03 20.87
CA LEU A 91 13.75 -1.86 21.68
C LEU A 91 13.59 -0.44 22.24
N PRO A 92 14.63 0.20 22.84
CA PRO A 92 14.52 1.58 23.32
C PRO A 92 14.19 2.57 22.19
N ILE A 93 14.79 2.38 21.01
CA ILE A 93 14.55 3.21 19.82
C ILE A 93 13.10 3.04 19.36
N TYR A 94 12.64 1.79 19.28
CA TYR A 94 11.27 1.46 18.93
C TYR A 94 10.26 2.05 19.91
N GLU A 95 10.50 1.96 21.22
CA GLU A 95 9.62 2.54 22.23
C GLU A 95 9.54 4.08 22.13
N ASN A 96 10.67 4.73 21.86
CA ASN A 96 10.71 6.17 21.61
C ASN A 96 9.89 6.53 20.37
N ALA A 97 10.11 5.82 19.27
CA ALA A 97 9.35 6.00 18.04
C ALA A 97 7.85 5.76 18.27
N TRP A 98 7.48 4.70 18.98
CA TRP A 98 6.09 4.37 19.27
C TRP A 98 5.36 5.46 20.07
N LYS A 99 6.05 6.08 21.03
CA LYS A 99 5.48 7.14 21.88
C LYS A 99 5.42 8.49 21.17
N ASN A 100 6.45 8.82 20.41
CA ASN A 100 6.68 10.19 19.93
C ASN A 100 6.44 10.38 18.43
N MET A 101 6.24 9.31 17.66
CA MET A 101 5.96 9.42 16.23
C MET A 101 4.55 9.94 15.98
N GLU A 102 4.47 11.01 15.20
CA GLU A 102 3.20 11.54 14.74
C GLU A 102 2.48 10.51 13.86
N LYS A 103 1.25 10.16 14.24
CA LYS A 103 0.41 9.28 13.45
C LYS A 103 -0.20 10.12 12.33
N LEU A 104 0.13 9.80 11.08
CA LEU A 104 -0.54 10.37 9.91
C LEU A 104 -2.05 10.16 10.06
N GLN A 105 -2.76 11.25 10.37
CA GLN A 105 -4.22 11.25 10.44
C GLN A 105 -4.75 11.16 9.00
N PRO A 106 -5.79 10.34 8.75
CA PRO A 106 -6.39 10.29 7.44
C PRO A 106 -7.04 11.66 7.12
N VAL A 107 -6.89 12.12 5.88
CA VAL A 107 -7.44 13.41 5.44
C VAL A 107 -8.95 13.34 5.53
N LEU A 108 -9.55 14.16 6.40
CA LEU A 108 -11.00 14.21 6.57
C LEU A 108 -11.65 14.91 5.37
N THR A 109 -12.86 14.47 5.05
CA THR A 109 -13.72 15.08 4.04
C THR A 109 -14.95 15.68 4.69
N ASP A 110 -15.64 16.57 3.98
CA ASP A 110 -16.89 17.19 4.45
C ASP A 110 -18.09 16.23 4.43
N GLU A 111 -17.94 15.04 3.86
CA GLU A 111 -19.00 14.04 3.82
C GLU A 111 -19.13 13.29 5.15
N LEU A 112 -20.37 13.12 5.62
CA LEU A 112 -20.66 12.39 6.85
C LEU A 112 -20.96 10.92 6.56
N CYS A 113 -20.50 10.04 7.46
CA CYS A 113 -20.80 8.62 7.44
C CYS A 113 -22.30 8.39 7.67
N PRO A 114 -23.01 7.65 6.80
CA PRO A 114 -24.44 7.39 6.96
C PRO A 114 -24.76 6.45 8.12
N LEU A 115 -23.78 5.74 8.68
CA LEU A 115 -23.99 4.81 9.79
C LEU A 115 -23.79 5.46 11.17
N CYS A 116 -22.90 6.45 11.30
CA CYS A 116 -22.56 7.02 12.61
C CYS A 116 -22.44 8.55 12.63
N GLY A 117 -22.63 9.23 11.51
CA GLY A 117 -22.57 10.69 11.40
C GLY A 117 -21.17 11.30 11.52
N SER A 118 -20.12 10.49 11.69
CA SER A 118 -18.73 10.99 11.75
C SER A 118 -18.20 11.30 10.34
N PRO A 119 -17.24 12.22 10.16
CA PRO A 119 -16.68 12.53 8.85
C PRO A 119 -16.09 11.29 8.16
N LEU A 120 -16.19 11.21 6.84
CA LEU A 120 -15.42 10.27 6.05
C LEU A 120 -13.98 10.78 5.90
N ALA A 121 -13.04 9.86 5.76
CA ALA A 121 -11.62 10.15 5.61
C ALA A 121 -11.03 9.37 4.44
N VAL A 122 -10.15 10.02 3.67
CA VAL A 122 -9.40 9.40 2.59
C VAL A 122 -8.34 8.49 3.20
N ARG A 123 -8.35 7.22 2.80
CA ARG A 123 -7.39 6.20 3.22
C ARG A 123 -6.73 5.59 1.99
N LYS A 124 -5.45 5.26 2.10
CA LYS A 124 -4.71 4.55 1.06
C LYS A 124 -4.77 3.04 1.34
N SER A 125 -5.07 2.26 0.30
CA SER A 125 -4.91 0.80 0.29
C SER A 125 -4.01 0.37 -0.86
N LYS A 126 -3.65 -0.92 -0.90
CA LYS A 126 -2.96 -1.51 -2.05
C LYS A 126 -3.73 -1.42 -3.38
N TYR A 127 -5.03 -1.09 -3.35
CA TYR A 127 -5.87 -0.94 -4.53
C TYR A 127 -6.14 0.55 -4.87
N GLY A 128 -5.44 1.47 -4.21
CA GLY A 128 -5.64 2.91 -4.34
C GLY A 128 -6.34 3.54 -3.14
N GLU A 129 -6.63 4.83 -3.28
CA GLU A 129 -7.34 5.63 -2.28
C GLU A 129 -8.82 5.26 -2.23
N PHE A 130 -9.38 5.26 -1.03
CA PHE A 130 -10.78 4.99 -0.77
C PHE A 130 -11.28 5.84 0.39
N LEU A 131 -12.58 6.15 0.37
CA LEU A 131 -13.23 6.87 1.45
C LEU A 131 -13.80 5.88 2.47
N ALA A 132 -13.47 6.06 3.74
CA ALA A 132 -14.00 5.27 4.84
C ALA A 132 -14.31 6.13 6.05
N CYS A 133 -15.13 5.62 6.96
CA CYS A 133 -15.45 6.36 8.19
C CYS A 133 -14.17 6.66 8.99
N SER A 134 -14.04 7.90 9.44
CA SER A 134 -12.93 8.34 10.32
C SER A 134 -12.83 7.49 11.59
N ASN A 135 -13.96 7.05 12.14
CA ASN A 135 -14.06 6.24 13.37
C ASN A 135 -13.71 4.75 13.19
N TYR A 136 -13.15 4.30 12.07
CA TYR A 136 -12.65 2.92 11.99
C TYR A 136 -11.55 2.66 13.05
N PRO A 137 -11.58 1.54 13.81
CA PRO A 137 -12.30 0.29 13.53
C PRO A 137 -13.71 0.18 14.15
N THR A 138 -14.17 1.15 14.93
CA THR A 138 -15.50 1.08 15.59
C THR A 138 -16.63 1.21 14.56
N CYS A 139 -16.45 2.05 13.54
CA CYS A 139 -17.34 2.11 12.37
C CYS A 139 -16.63 1.56 11.12
N LYS A 140 -17.16 0.47 10.54
CA LYS A 140 -16.58 -0.21 9.37
C LYS A 140 -17.14 0.26 8.02
N TYR A 141 -17.80 1.42 7.98
CA TYR A 141 -18.34 1.97 6.74
C TYR A 141 -17.22 2.34 5.77
N ILE A 142 -17.32 1.86 4.53
CA ILE A 142 -16.48 2.24 3.39
C ILE A 142 -17.43 2.76 2.33
N LYS A 143 -17.19 3.98 1.83
CA LYS A 143 -17.96 4.53 0.72
C LYS A 143 -17.58 3.73 -0.54
N PRO A 144 -18.54 3.08 -1.22
CA PRO A 144 -18.26 2.41 -2.48
C PRO A 144 -17.63 3.41 -3.44
N ALA A 145 -16.46 3.08 -3.99
CA ALA A 145 -15.86 3.92 -5.02
C ALA A 145 -16.84 4.04 -6.19
N GLU A 146 -17.22 5.26 -6.54
CA GLU A 146 -17.76 5.56 -7.86
C GLU A 146 -16.60 5.39 -8.85
N ASN A 147 -16.26 4.15 -9.19
CA ASN A 147 -15.38 3.92 -10.33
C ASN A 147 -16.08 4.59 -11.53
N PRO A 148 -15.42 5.52 -12.26
CA PRO A 148 -16.00 6.14 -13.45
C PRO A 148 -16.44 5.12 -14.52
N ASN A 149 -15.98 3.87 -14.39
CA ASN A 149 -16.27 2.75 -15.29
C ASN A 149 -17.33 1.76 -14.76
N ASP A 150 -17.88 1.91 -13.56
CA ASP A 150 -18.69 0.83 -12.98
C ASP A 150 -20.18 0.86 -13.35
N ASN A 151 -20.77 1.98 -13.76
CA ASN A 151 -22.17 2.03 -14.23
C ASN A 151 -22.40 3.25 -15.14
N VAL A 152 -21.95 3.21 -16.39
CA VAL A 152 -22.30 4.27 -17.35
C VAL A 152 -23.73 4.03 -17.81
N ASP A 153 -24.66 4.93 -17.47
CA ASP A 153 -26.02 4.87 -18.01
C ASP A 153 -26.01 5.25 -19.49
N THR A 154 -26.53 4.36 -20.33
CA THR A 154 -26.62 4.60 -21.78
C THR A 154 -27.82 5.47 -22.16
N GLY A 155 -28.76 5.71 -21.23
CA GLY A 155 -30.03 6.37 -21.49
C GLY A 155 -31.03 5.53 -22.29
N ILE A 156 -30.66 4.30 -22.68
CA ILE A 156 -31.52 3.39 -23.44
C ILE A 156 -32.47 2.70 -22.47
N ILE A 157 -33.78 2.91 -22.67
CA ILE A 157 -34.81 2.19 -21.92
C ILE A 157 -34.69 0.70 -22.18
N CYS A 158 -34.67 -0.10 -21.12
CA CYS A 158 -34.56 -1.55 -21.18
C CYS A 158 -35.78 -2.13 -21.90
N PRO A 159 -35.59 -2.79 -23.06
CA PRO A 159 -36.70 -3.28 -23.87
C PRO A 159 -37.47 -4.43 -23.21
N LYS A 160 -36.90 -5.05 -22.17
CA LYS A 160 -37.51 -6.17 -21.46
C LYS A 160 -38.47 -5.76 -20.35
N CYS A 161 -38.17 -4.67 -19.64
CA CYS A 161 -38.97 -4.24 -18.48
C CYS A 161 -39.63 -2.88 -18.63
N GLY A 162 -39.30 -2.07 -19.64
CA GLY A 162 -39.92 -0.75 -19.86
C GLY A 162 -39.53 0.34 -18.85
N ASP A 163 -39.20 -0.04 -17.62
CA ASP A 163 -39.00 0.90 -16.49
C ASP A 163 -37.53 1.09 -16.10
N GLY A 164 -36.63 0.24 -16.60
CA GLY A 164 -35.20 0.31 -16.29
C GLY A 164 -34.41 0.87 -17.46
N HIS A 165 -33.17 1.29 -17.23
CA HIS A 165 -32.25 1.69 -18.30
C HIS A 165 -31.16 0.62 -18.50
N ILE A 166 -30.53 0.62 -19.67
CA ILE A 166 -29.34 -0.20 -19.92
C ILE A 166 -28.11 0.54 -19.39
N ILE A 167 -27.38 -0.11 -18.49
CA ILE A 167 -26.15 0.41 -17.87
C ILE A 167 -24.96 -0.47 -18.27
N GLN A 168 -23.83 0.17 -18.53
CA GLN A 168 -22.55 -0.48 -18.80
C GLN A 168 -21.88 -0.85 -17.47
N LYS A 169 -21.53 -2.12 -17.29
CA LYS A 169 -20.92 -2.69 -16.08
C LYS A 169 -19.63 -3.42 -16.40
N VAL A 170 -18.74 -3.53 -15.41
CA VAL A 170 -17.56 -4.41 -15.46
C VAL A 170 -17.82 -5.68 -14.67
N ALA A 171 -17.54 -6.84 -15.25
CA ALA A 171 -17.68 -8.11 -14.55
C ALA A 171 -16.67 -8.20 -13.40
N LYS A 172 -17.17 -8.27 -12.16
CA LYS A 172 -16.34 -8.29 -10.95
C LYS A 172 -15.84 -9.70 -10.58
N THR A 173 -16.48 -10.74 -11.09
CA THR A 173 -16.24 -12.15 -10.74
C THR A 173 -16.38 -13.08 -11.96
N GLY A 174 -15.85 -14.30 -11.87
CA GLY A 174 -15.97 -15.33 -12.92
C GLY A 174 -14.94 -15.24 -14.04
N ARG A 175 -15.09 -16.06 -15.09
CA ARG A 175 -14.16 -16.14 -16.25
C ARG A 175 -14.04 -14.85 -17.04
N ASN A 176 -15.06 -13.99 -16.98
CA ASN A 176 -15.12 -12.73 -17.72
C ASN A 176 -14.68 -11.53 -16.86
N LYS A 177 -14.00 -11.76 -15.73
CA LYS A 177 -13.58 -10.69 -14.81
C LYS A 177 -12.78 -9.61 -15.55
N GLY A 178 -13.23 -8.36 -15.43
CA GLY A 178 -12.63 -7.20 -16.09
C GLY A 178 -13.25 -6.84 -17.44
N ASN A 179 -14.09 -7.71 -18.04
CA ASN A 179 -14.78 -7.40 -19.29
C ASN A 179 -16.00 -6.51 -19.03
N LEU A 180 -16.26 -5.63 -19.99
CA LEU A 180 -17.46 -4.81 -20.06
C LEU A 180 -18.66 -5.66 -20.47
N PHE A 181 -19.82 -5.38 -19.90
CA PHE A 181 -21.11 -5.94 -20.30
C PHE A 181 -22.20 -4.91 -20.05
N TYR A 182 -23.31 -5.00 -20.79
CA TYR A 182 -24.46 -4.13 -20.57
C TYR A 182 -25.56 -4.91 -19.84
N ALA A 183 -26.19 -4.30 -18.85
CA ALA A 183 -27.29 -4.93 -18.13
C ALA A 183 -28.36 -3.91 -17.75
N CYS A 184 -29.57 -4.40 -17.46
CA CYS A 184 -30.61 -3.53 -16.94
C CYS A 184 -30.24 -2.98 -15.55
N SER A 185 -30.55 -1.70 -15.29
CA SER A 185 -30.40 -1.05 -13.98
C SER A 185 -31.13 -1.79 -12.85
N ASN A 186 -32.24 -2.45 -13.18
CA ASN A 186 -33.03 -3.24 -12.24
C ASN A 186 -32.48 -4.66 -12.00
N TYR A 187 -31.27 -4.98 -12.46
CA TYR A 187 -30.62 -6.26 -12.14
C TYR A 187 -30.38 -6.40 -10.62
N PRO A 188 -30.68 -7.55 -9.98
CA PRO A 188 -31.00 -8.86 -10.56
C PRO A 188 -32.49 -9.13 -10.81
N LYS A 189 -33.39 -8.18 -10.51
CA LYS A 189 -34.84 -8.31 -10.73
C LYS A 189 -35.17 -8.40 -12.22
N CYS A 190 -34.53 -7.57 -13.04
CA CYS A 190 -34.56 -7.68 -14.50
C CYS A 190 -33.25 -8.27 -15.01
N ARG A 191 -33.25 -9.57 -15.32
CA ARG A 191 -32.09 -10.29 -15.90
C ARG A 191 -31.94 -10.05 -17.40
N ASN A 192 -31.94 -8.80 -17.83
CA ASN A 192 -31.62 -8.43 -19.21
C ASN A 192 -30.14 -8.06 -19.26
N ILE A 193 -29.34 -8.84 -19.99
CA ILE A 193 -27.89 -8.70 -20.11
C ILE A 193 -27.52 -8.81 -21.58
N TYR A 194 -26.65 -7.93 -22.06
CA TYR A 194 -25.98 -7.97 -23.35
C TYR A 194 -24.48 -8.06 -23.09
N ALA A 195 -23.81 -9.01 -23.74
CA ALA A 195 -22.37 -9.22 -23.66
C ALA A 195 -21.66 -8.49 -24.79
#